data_AF-A0A3N5NSE5-F1
#
_entry.id   AF-A0A3N5NSE5-F1
#
_cell.length_a   1.000
_cell.length_b   1.000
_cell.length_c   1.000
_cell.angle_alpha   90.00
_cell.angle_beta   90.00
_cell.angle_gamma   90.00
#
_symmetry.space_group_name_H-M   'P 1'
#
loop_
_entity.id
_entity.type
_entity.pdbx_description
1 polymer ?
#
loop_
_entity_poly.entity_id
_entity_poly.type
_entity_poly.pdbx_seq_one_letter_code
_entity_poly.pdbx_strand_id
1 'polypeptide(L)'
;MRAVASGTRAWLLQRLTAVYMLVFLVLTLGRCAVDPPASHEAWRNWIGTGGMRVATVLFFVGLVLHAWVGLRDVAMDYVHPLALRVALLALVGAGLAAFAAWMILVLAGL
;
A
#
# COMPACT_ATOMS: atom_id res chain seq x y z
N MET A 1 18.47 25.17 -6.99
CA MET A 1 18.87 23.75 -7.16
C MET A 1 17.62 22.89 -7.28
N ARG A 2 17.24 22.47 -8.50
CA ARG A 2 16.16 21.47 -8.67
C ARG A 2 16.76 20.12 -8.28
N ALA A 3 16.20 19.42 -7.30
CA ALA A 3 16.68 18.10 -6.94
C ALA A 3 16.39 17.12 -8.10
N VAL A 4 17.39 16.91 -8.95
CA VAL A 4 17.40 15.98 -10.11
C VAL A 4 17.24 14.51 -9.66
N ALA A 5 17.16 14.23 -8.36
CA ALA A 5 16.99 12.90 -7.79
C ALA A 5 15.54 12.47 -7.47
N SER A 6 14.50 13.22 -7.86
CA SER A 6 13.12 12.95 -7.38
C SER A 6 12.26 12.10 -8.32
N GLY A 7 12.29 12.33 -9.64
CA GLY A 7 11.42 11.64 -10.61
C GLY A 7 11.74 10.16 -10.81
N THR A 8 12.99 9.82 -11.10
CA THR A 8 13.39 8.41 -11.36
C THR A 8 13.19 7.51 -10.14
N ARG A 9 13.38 8.04 -8.93
CA ARG A 9 13.15 7.29 -7.68
C ARG A 9 11.66 7.02 -7.47
N ALA A 10 10.81 8.04 -7.61
CA ALA A 10 9.36 7.88 -7.51
C ALA A 10 8.83 6.91 -8.58
N TRP A 11 9.32 7.05 -9.82
CA TRP A 11 9.02 6.16 -10.92
C TRP A 11 9.35 4.70 -10.56
N LEU A 12 10.57 4.43 -10.09
CA LEU A 12 11.02 3.08 -9.75
C LEU A 12 10.21 2.51 -8.58
N LEU A 13 9.99 3.30 -7.53
CA LEU A 13 9.21 2.90 -6.37
C LEU A 13 7.79 2.46 -6.77
N GLN A 14 7.15 3.19 -7.69
CA GLN A 14 5.81 2.87 -8.16
C GLN A 14 5.76 1.55 -8.95
N ARG A 15 6.79 1.22 -9.74
CA ARG A 15 6.86 -0.08 -10.45
C ARG A 15 7.12 -1.24 -9.50
N LEU A 16 8.10 -1.09 -8.61
CA LEU A 16 8.48 -2.16 -7.67
C LEU A 16 7.31 -2.51 -6.75
N THR A 17 6.63 -1.51 -6.21
CA THR A 17 5.42 -1.72 -5.40
C THR A 17 4.30 -2.36 -6.21
N ALA A 18 4.04 -1.90 -7.44
CA ALA A 18 3.01 -2.49 -8.30
C ALA A 18 3.27 -3.97 -8.61
N VAL A 19 4.50 -4.32 -9.00
CA VAL A 19 4.88 -5.71 -9.32
C VAL A 19 4.72 -6.60 -8.09
N TYR A 20 5.23 -6.16 -6.94
CA TYR A 20 5.09 -6.91 -5.70
C TYR A 20 3.62 -7.12 -5.32
N MET A 21 2.81 -6.04 -5.34
CA MET A 21 1.40 -6.09 -5.01
C MET A 21 0.62 -6.99 -5.96
N LEU A 22 0.91 -6.95 -7.26
CA LEU A 22 0.29 -7.82 -8.24
C LEU A 22 0.59 -9.29 -7.95
N VAL A 23 1.87 -9.63 -7.72
CA VAL A 23 2.27 -11.01 -7.37
C VAL A 23 1.58 -11.47 -6.09
N PHE A 24 1.58 -10.64 -5.04
CA PHE A 24 0.90 -10.94 -3.79
C PHE A 24 -0.60 -11.20 -3.99
N LEU A 25 -1.29 -10.34 -4.75
CA LEU A 25 -2.73 -10.48 -5.02
C LEU A 25 -3.02 -11.74 -5.84
N VAL A 26 -2.27 -11.98 -6.91
CA VAL A 26 -2.48 -13.17 -7.76
C VAL A 26 -2.28 -14.45 -6.96
N LEU A 27 -1.23 -14.54 -6.15
CA LEU A 27 -0.96 -15.73 -5.33
C LEU A 27 -2.00 -15.91 -4.22
N THR A 28 -2.33 -14.84 -3.49
CA THR A 28 -3.27 -14.90 -2.36
C THR A 28 -4.69 -15.19 -2.84
N LEU A 29 -5.17 -14.48 -3.86
CA LEU A 29 -6.50 -14.69 -4.43
C LEU A 29 -6.58 -16.03 -5.17
N GLY A 30 -5.54 -16.42 -5.90
CA GLY A 30 -5.45 -17.73 -6.55
C GLY A 30 -5.52 -18.87 -5.53
N ARG A 31 -4.80 -18.74 -4.40
CA ARG A 31 -4.86 -19.70 -3.29
C ARG A 31 -6.25 -19.78 -2.66
N CYS A 32 -6.96 -18.67 -2.51
CA CYS A 32 -8.34 -18.64 -2.04
C CYS A 32 -9.33 -19.23 -3.06
N ALA A 33 -9.07 -19.10 -4.35
CA ALA A 33 -9.93 -19.65 -5.40
C ALA A 33 -9.79 -21.18 -5.53
N VAL A 34 -8.59 -21.72 -5.32
CA VAL A 34 -8.30 -23.16 -5.47
C VAL A 34 -8.58 -23.96 -4.19
N ASP A 35 -8.29 -23.39 -3.01
CA ASP A 35 -8.41 -24.10 -1.73
C ASP A 35 -8.94 -23.16 -0.62
N PRO A 36 -10.15 -22.60 -0.73
CA PRO A 36 -10.63 -21.60 0.24
C PRO A 36 -10.54 -22.11 1.69
N PRO A 37 -10.07 -21.29 2.65
CA PRO A 37 -10.02 -21.71 4.04
C PRO A 37 -11.41 -22.08 4.58
N ALA A 38 -11.52 -23.29 5.13
CA ALA A 38 -12.80 -23.90 5.51
C ALA A 38 -13.49 -23.25 6.72
N SER A 39 -12.79 -22.39 7.47
CA SER A 39 -13.32 -21.72 8.65
C SER A 39 -12.54 -20.44 8.95
N HIS A 40 -13.10 -19.62 9.85
CA HIS A 40 -12.40 -18.44 10.40
C HIS A 40 -11.07 -18.81 11.08
N GLU A 41 -11.02 -19.95 11.76
CA GLU A 41 -9.79 -20.43 12.40
C GLU A 41 -8.74 -20.83 11.35
N ALA A 42 -9.14 -21.53 10.30
CA ALA A 42 -8.24 -21.88 9.18
C ALA A 42 -7.67 -20.63 8.51
N TRP A 43 -8.50 -19.60 8.31
CA TRP A 43 -8.05 -18.30 7.81
C TRP A 43 -7.02 -17.65 8.73
N ARG A 44 -7.32 -17.55 10.03
CA ARG A 44 -6.40 -16.98 11.03
C ARG A 44 -5.08 -17.72 11.10
N ASN A 45 -5.09 -19.05 11.01
CA ASN A 45 -3.89 -19.87 11.05
C ASN A 45 -3.01 -19.63 9.81
N TRP A 46 -3.61 -19.57 8.63
CA TRP A 46 -2.89 -19.31 7.38
C TRP A 46 -2.25 -17.91 7.34
N ILE A 47 -3.06 -16.87 7.55
CA ILE A 47 -2.57 -15.47 7.62
C ILE A 47 -1.61 -15.28 8.79
N GLY A 48 -1.77 -16.04 9.87
CA GLY A 48 -0.95 -16.00 11.06
C GLY A 48 0.46 -16.58 10.90
N THR A 49 0.73 -17.34 9.84
CA THR A 49 2.07 -17.88 9.58
C THR A 49 3.10 -16.76 9.38
N GLY A 50 4.34 -16.95 9.88
CA GLY A 50 5.36 -15.90 9.83
C GLY A 50 5.63 -15.37 8.42
N GLY A 51 5.68 -16.27 7.43
CA GLY A 51 5.85 -15.89 6.02
C GLY A 51 4.69 -15.05 5.48
N MET A 52 3.44 -15.47 5.71
CA MET A 52 2.26 -14.75 5.23
C MET A 52 2.10 -13.40 5.94
N ARG A 53 2.43 -13.31 7.23
CA ARG A 53 2.46 -12.05 7.98
C ARG A 53 3.45 -11.06 7.36
N VAL A 54 4.69 -11.47 7.12
CA VAL A 54 5.72 -10.60 6.50
C VAL A 54 5.27 -10.16 5.10
N ALA A 55 4.77 -11.09 4.29
CA ALA A 55 4.27 -10.76 2.95
C ALA A 55 3.10 -9.75 2.99
N THR A 56 2.18 -9.92 3.93
CA THR A 56 1.04 -9.01 4.11
C THR A 56 1.49 -7.63 4.57
N VAL A 57 2.45 -7.54 5.51
CA VAL A 57 3.05 -6.25 5.93
C VAL A 57 3.69 -5.55 4.74
N LEU A 58 4.52 -6.26 3.97
CA LEU A 58 5.18 -5.70 2.78
C LEU A 58 4.18 -5.25 1.72
N PHE A 59 3.06 -5.97 1.55
CA PHE A 59 1.97 -5.56 0.65
C PHE A 59 1.40 -4.20 1.06
N PHE A 60 1.05 -4.02 2.34
CA PHE A 60 0.47 -2.77 2.80
C PHE A 60 1.47 -1.60 2.83
N VAL A 61 2.74 -1.85 3.16
CA VAL A 61 3.80 -0.85 3.00
C VAL A 61 3.91 -0.44 1.53
N GLY A 62 3.92 -1.43 0.62
CA GLY A 62 3.93 -1.19 -0.82
C GLY A 62 2.72 -0.37 -1.28
N LEU A 63 1.52 -0.69 -0.78
CA LEU A 63 0.28 0.02 -1.10
C LEU A 63 0.33 1.49 -0.65
N VAL A 64 0.79 1.77 0.57
CA VAL A 64 0.92 3.14 1.08
C VAL A 64 1.88 3.95 0.22
N LEU A 65 3.04 3.38 -0.12
CA LEU A 65 4.04 4.03 -0.97
C LEU A 65 3.52 4.25 -2.40
N HIS A 66 2.84 3.24 -2.97
CA HIS A 66 2.24 3.31 -4.29
C HIS A 66 1.16 4.39 -4.37
N ALA A 67 0.25 4.41 -3.39
CA ALA A 67 -0.84 5.37 -3.30
C ALA A 67 -0.30 6.79 -3.08
N TRP A 68 0.71 6.99 -2.23
CA TRP A 68 1.31 8.31 -2.02
C TRP A 68 1.87 8.89 -3.32
N VAL A 69 2.70 8.14 -4.05
CA VAL A 69 3.29 8.61 -5.31
C VAL A 69 2.20 8.88 -6.35
N GLY A 70 1.27 7.94 -6.54
CA GLY A 70 0.21 8.07 -7.55
C GLY A 70 -0.73 9.25 -7.27
N LEU A 71 -1.25 9.38 -6.04
CA LEU A 71 -2.17 10.46 -5.68
C LEU A 71 -1.48 11.82 -5.64
N ARG A 72 -0.20 11.87 -5.23
CA ARG A 72 0.59 13.09 -5.33
C ARG A 72 0.68 13.55 -6.77
N ASP A 73 1.03 12.66 -7.69
CA ASP A 73 1.23 13.03 -9.09
C ASP A 73 -0.11 13.48 -9.72
N VAL A 74 -1.21 12.80 -9.44
CA VAL A 74 -2.58 13.25 -9.82
C VAL A 74 -2.87 14.66 -9.28
N ALA A 75 -2.58 14.92 -8.00
CA ALA A 75 -2.83 16.25 -7.42
C ALA A 75 -1.95 17.34 -8.06
N MET A 76 -0.70 17.02 -8.40
CA MET A 76 0.21 17.95 -9.07
C MET A 76 -0.26 18.29 -10.50
N ASP A 77 -0.84 17.32 -11.20
CA ASP A 77 -1.27 17.49 -12.59
C ASP A 77 -2.63 18.20 -12.70
N TYR A 78 -3.58 17.87 -11.84
CA TYR A 78 -4.99 18.28 -12.01
C TYR A 78 -5.49 19.32 -10.99
N VAL A 79 -4.79 19.55 -9.88
CA VAL A 79 -5.22 20.55 -8.87
C VAL A 79 -4.37 21.81 -9.00
N HIS A 80 -4.89 22.78 -9.74
CA HIS A 80 -4.17 24.03 -10.03
C HIS A 80 -4.09 25.00 -8.83
N PRO A 81 -5.18 25.29 -8.07
CA PRO A 81 -5.11 26.24 -6.97
C PRO A 81 -4.19 25.72 -5.86
N LEU A 82 -3.16 26.49 -5.52
CA LEU A 82 -2.11 26.07 -4.58
C LEU A 82 -2.67 25.64 -3.22
N ALA A 83 -3.55 26.46 -2.65
CA ALA A 83 -4.15 26.19 -1.33
C ALA A 83 -4.93 24.87 -1.33
N LEU A 84 -5.71 24.62 -2.38
CA LEU A 84 -6.48 23.38 -2.53
C LEU A 84 -5.56 22.17 -2.68
N ARG A 85 -4.50 22.29 -3.50
CA ARG A 85 -3.54 21.20 -3.69
C ARG A 85 -2.80 20.85 -2.39
N VAL A 86 -2.37 21.85 -1.63
CA VAL A 86 -1.69 21.63 -0.34
C VAL A 86 -2.64 20.98 0.66
N ALA A 87 -3.88 21.45 0.77
CA ALA A 87 -4.90 20.85 1.63
C ALA A 87 -5.19 19.39 1.25
N LEU A 88 -5.33 19.11 -0.05
CA LEU A 88 -5.54 17.74 -0.56
C LEU A 88 -4.35 16.83 -0.23
N LEU A 89 -3.12 17.26 -0.51
CA LEU A 89 -1.92 16.47 -0.23
C LEU A 89 -1.76 16.20 1.28
N ALA A 90 -2.09 17.18 2.13
CA ALA A 90 -2.09 16.99 3.58
C ALA A 90 -3.14 15.97 4.02
N LEU A 91 -4.36 16.04 3.48
CA LEU A 91 -5.43 15.09 3.77
C LEU A 91 -5.05 13.67 3.31
N VAL A 92 -4.51 13.52 2.10
CA VAL A 92 -4.02 12.24 1.57
C VAL A 92 -2.90 11.70 2.45
N GLY A 93 -1.91 12.52 2.80
CA GLY A 93 -0.81 12.10 3.67
C GLY A 93 -1.28 11.65 5.06
N ALA A 94 -2.18 12.41 5.69
CA ALA A 94 -2.77 12.06 6.97
C ALA A 94 -3.62 10.78 6.89
N GLY A 95 -4.42 10.63 5.84
CA GLY A 95 -5.22 9.43 5.60
C GLY A 95 -4.37 8.18 5.41
N LEU A 96 -3.29 8.27 4.63
CA LEU A 96 -2.34 7.17 4.45
C LEU A 96 -1.58 6.83 5.73
N ALA A 97 -1.22 7.82 6.55
CA ALA A 97 -0.61 7.60 7.86
C ALA A 97 -1.57 6.90 8.84
N ALA A 98 -2.83 7.35 8.89
CA ALA A 98 -3.87 6.72 9.69
C ALA A 98 -4.12 5.27 9.23
N PHE A 99 -4.17 5.04 7.92
CA PHE A 99 -4.29 3.71 7.34
C PHE A 99 -3.10 2.80 7.71
N ALA A 100 -1.87 3.31 7.63
CA ALA A 100 -0.68 2.56 8.02
C ALA A 100 -0.68 2.21 9.51
N ALA A 101 -1.05 3.16 10.37
CA ALA A 101 -1.19 2.92 11.81
C ALA A 101 -2.26 1.87 12.11
N TRP A 102 -3.43 1.99 11.49
CA TRP A 102 -4.52 1.02 11.66
C TRP A 102 -4.12 -0.39 11.19
N MET A 103 -3.41 -0.50 10.06
CA MET A 103 -2.88 -1.78 9.58
C MET A 103 -1.95 -2.43 10.61
N ILE A 104 -1.07 -1.66 11.25
CA ILE A 104 -0.18 -2.17 12.30
C ILE A 104 -0.99 -2.70 13.48
N LEU A 105 -2.02 -1.97 13.94
CA LEU A 105 -2.89 -2.43 15.03
C LEU A 105 -3.57 -3.75 14.69
N VAL A 106 -4.17 -3.84 13.50
CA VAL A 106 -4.85 -5.05 13.03
C VAL A 106 -3.89 -6.24 12.94
N LEU A 107 -2.68 -6.06 12.39
CA LEU A 107 -1.72 -7.16 12.24
C LEU A 107 -1.04 -7.55 13.57
N ALA A 108 -0.92 -6.60 14.50
CA ALA A 108 -0.46 -6.86 15.86
C ALA A 108 -1.54 -7.56 16.71
N GLY A 109 -2.81 -7.54 16.26
CA GLY A 109 -3.95 -8.07 17.01
C GLY A 109 -4.36 -7.18 18.18
N LEU A 110 -4.16 -5.87 18.05
CA LEU A 110 -4.52 -4.83 19.02
C LEU A 110 -5.85 -4.16 18.68
#